data_AF-A0A7X2PED7-F1
#
_entry.id   AF-A0A7X2PED7-F1
#
_cell.length_a   1.000
_cell.length_b   1.000
_cell.length_c   1.000
_cell.angle_alpha   90.00
_cell.angle_beta   90.00
_cell.angle_gamma   90.00
#
_symmetry.space_group_name_H-M   'P 1'
#
loop_
_entity.id
_entity.type
_entity.pdbx_description
1 polymer ?
#
loop_
_entity_poly.entity_id
_entity_poly.type
_entity_poly.pdbx_seq_one_letter_code
_entity_poly.pdbx_strand_id
1 'polypeptide(L)'
;MDKKLKGIKAVQTLSRLNRTCAGKTDTFVLDFINSTEDIQNAFQPFYQEMMLETEVNADLVYKVKDELRGYNIYSDNDVIALAAICFDANETKGTDAQMGKIAAVLNPIVSRYNSMEEDKRYNFRRNLR
;
A
#
# COMPACT_ATOMS: atom_id res chain seq x y z
N MET A 1 -25.35 -17.68 14.19
CA MET A 1 -25.72 -17.85 12.77
C MET A 1 -26.36 -19.20 12.61
N ASP A 2 -27.51 -19.28 11.96
CA ASP A 2 -28.32 -20.50 11.81
C ASP A 2 -28.68 -20.76 10.34
N LYS A 3 -27.77 -20.38 9.43
CA LYS A 3 -27.94 -20.58 7.99
C LYS A 3 -26.63 -21.02 7.35
N LYS A 4 -26.70 -21.97 6.42
CA LYS A 4 -25.54 -22.43 5.66
C LYS A 4 -25.00 -21.33 4.76
N LEU A 5 -23.74 -20.97 4.94
CA LEU A 5 -23.02 -19.97 4.16
C LEU A 5 -21.93 -20.66 3.33
N LYS A 6 -21.83 -20.30 2.05
CA LYS A 6 -20.82 -20.85 1.13
C LYS A 6 -20.36 -19.80 0.12
N GLY A 7 -19.08 -19.87 -0.24
CA GLY A 7 -18.46 -19.01 -1.25
C GLY A 7 -18.73 -17.52 -1.00
N ILE A 8 -19.02 -16.78 -2.07
CA ILE A 8 -19.22 -15.32 -2.00
C ILE A 8 -20.33 -14.88 -1.03
N LYS A 9 -21.35 -15.73 -0.79
CA LYS A 9 -22.42 -15.41 0.16
C LYS A 9 -21.92 -15.37 1.61
N ALA A 10 -20.91 -16.19 1.94
CA ALA A 10 -20.27 -16.15 3.25
C ALA A 10 -19.54 -14.81 3.43
N VAL A 11 -18.72 -14.43 2.44
CA VAL A 11 -17.98 -13.16 2.43
C VAL A 11 -18.93 -11.97 2.54
N GLN A 12 -19.94 -11.88 1.68
CA GLN A 12 -20.89 -10.76 1.69
C GLN A 12 -21.67 -10.64 3.02
N THR A 13 -21.97 -11.77 3.66
CA THR A 13 -22.74 -11.77 4.91
C THR A 13 -21.85 -11.37 6.09
N LEU A 14 -20.68 -11.98 6.22
CA LEU A 14 -19.78 -11.74 7.35
C LEU A 14 -19.00 -10.43 7.21
N SER A 15 -18.65 -9.96 6.00
CA SER A 15 -17.98 -8.67 5.81
C SER A 15 -18.83 -7.47 6.24
N ARG A 16 -20.17 -7.59 6.30
CA ARG A 16 -21.04 -6.56 6.88
C ARG A 16 -20.77 -6.34 8.37
N LEU A 17 -20.28 -7.36 9.07
CA LEU A 17 -19.99 -7.30 10.48
C LEU A 17 -18.73 -6.49 10.77
N ASN A 18 -17.79 -6.33 9.82
CA ASN A 18 -16.53 -5.61 10.05
C ASN A 18 -16.63 -4.08 9.91
N ARG A 19 -17.83 -3.49 10.06
CA ARG A 19 -18.01 -2.04 10.07
C ARG A 19 -17.61 -1.46 11.43
N THR A 20 -16.93 -0.32 11.40
CA THR A 20 -16.54 0.45 12.59
C THR A 20 -17.68 1.33 13.07
N CYS A 21 -17.99 1.30 14.36
CA CYS A 21 -18.89 2.25 15.02
C CYS A 21 -18.37 2.57 16.43
N ALA A 22 -18.76 3.73 16.97
CA ALA A 22 -18.33 4.15 18.29
C ALA A 22 -18.73 3.12 19.36
N GLY A 23 -17.78 2.74 20.22
CA GLY A 23 -17.99 1.75 21.29
C GLY A 23 -17.82 0.29 20.86
N LYS A 24 -17.58 0.00 19.58
CA LYS A 24 -17.30 -1.36 19.11
C LYS A 24 -15.80 -1.59 18.98
N THR A 25 -15.23 -2.35 19.92
CA THR A 25 -13.79 -2.67 19.97
C THR A 25 -13.45 -4.03 19.38
N ASP A 26 -14.44 -4.91 19.22
CA ASP A 26 -14.23 -6.26 18.66
C ASP A 26 -15.50 -6.78 17.94
N THR A 27 -15.34 -7.80 17.11
CA THR A 27 -16.43 -8.48 16.38
C THR A 27 -16.34 -9.99 16.60
N PHE A 28 -17.27 -10.53 17.39
CA PHE A 28 -17.39 -11.96 17.61
C PHE A 28 -18.55 -12.57 16.81
N VAL A 29 -18.31 -13.72 16.16
CA VAL A 29 -19.32 -14.45 15.39
C VAL A 29 -19.52 -15.84 16.00
N LEU A 30 -20.73 -16.11 16.47
CA LEU A 30 -21.13 -17.45 16.92
C LEU A 30 -21.92 -18.14 15.81
N ASP A 31 -21.37 -19.21 15.24
CA ASP A 31 -22.01 -20.02 14.18
C ASP A 31 -22.27 -21.44 14.68
N PHE A 32 -23.46 -21.96 14.41
CA PHE A 32 -23.89 -23.30 14.83
C PHE A 32 -24.01 -24.29 13.66
N ILE A 33 -23.89 -23.80 12.41
CA ILE A 33 -24.12 -24.59 11.20
C ILE A 33 -22.85 -24.76 10.37
N ASN A 34 -22.07 -23.69 10.21
CA ASN A 34 -20.91 -23.69 9.32
C ASN A 34 -19.64 -24.09 10.10
N SER A 35 -18.83 -24.96 9.50
CA SER A 35 -17.51 -25.28 10.05
C SER A 35 -16.54 -24.13 9.80
N THR A 36 -15.53 -24.00 10.66
CA THR A 36 -14.47 -22.99 10.48
C THR A 36 -13.77 -23.14 9.13
N GLU A 37 -13.51 -24.38 8.70
CA GLU A 37 -12.85 -24.69 7.43
C GLU A 37 -13.70 -24.25 6.22
N ASP A 38 -15.01 -24.50 6.23
CA ASP A 38 -15.91 -24.05 5.16
C ASP A 38 -15.92 -22.53 5.01
N ILE A 39 -15.90 -21.81 6.14
CA ILE A 39 -15.84 -20.34 6.14
C ILE A 39 -14.47 -19.88 5.66
N GLN A 40 -13.37 -20.46 6.16
CA GLN A 40 -12.02 -20.11 5.72
C GLN A 40 -11.87 -20.32 4.21
N ASN A 41 -12.29 -21.47 3.68
CA ASN A 41 -12.26 -21.78 2.25
C ASN A 41 -13.12 -20.82 1.41
N ALA A 42 -14.22 -20.31 1.97
CA ALA A 42 -15.03 -19.30 1.30
C ALA A 42 -14.34 -17.93 1.20
N PHE A 43 -13.46 -17.62 2.16
CA PHE A 43 -12.68 -16.37 2.19
C PHE A 43 -11.37 -16.46 1.43
N GLN A 44 -10.70 -17.64 1.41
CA GLN A 44 -9.40 -17.87 0.76
C GLN A 44 -9.26 -17.27 -0.66
N PRO A 45 -10.23 -17.41 -1.58
CA PRO A 45 -10.12 -16.83 -2.93
C PRO A 45 -10.10 -15.29 -2.96
N PHE A 46 -10.62 -14.65 -1.91
CA PHE A 46 -10.75 -13.19 -1.78
C PHE A 46 -9.79 -12.59 -0.76
N TYR A 47 -9.16 -13.44 0.05
CA TYR A 47 -8.19 -13.08 1.04
C TYR A 47 -6.80 -13.14 0.41
N GLN A 48 -6.47 -12.11 -0.36
CA GLN A 48 -5.07 -11.79 -0.67
C GLN A 48 -4.47 -11.15 0.58
N GLU A 49 -4.17 -11.98 1.56
CA GLU A 49 -3.28 -11.56 2.63
C GLU A 49 -1.92 -11.33 1.98
N MET A 50 -1.54 -10.07 1.82
CA MET A 50 -0.14 -9.72 1.97
C MET A 50 0.17 -9.96 3.46
N MET A 51 0.27 -11.23 3.85
CA MET A 51 0.79 -11.58 5.16
C MET A 51 2.18 -10.96 5.22
N LEU A 52 2.34 -9.91 6.02
CA LEU A 52 3.65 -9.59 6.59
C LEU A 52 3.98 -10.68 7.62
N GLU A 53 4.13 -11.92 7.15
CA GLU A 53 4.59 -13.06 7.94
C GLU A 53 6.11 -12.99 8.17
N THR A 54 6.79 -12.14 7.40
CA THR A 54 8.19 -11.81 7.59
C THR A 54 8.27 -10.43 8.22
N GLU A 55 9.13 -10.24 9.22
CA GLU A 55 9.64 -8.90 9.53
C GLU A 55 9.91 -8.19 8.20
N VAL A 56 9.49 -6.92 8.06
CA VAL A 56 9.91 -6.09 6.93
C VAL A 56 11.43 -6.22 6.90
N ASN A 57 11.95 -7.00 5.95
CA ASN A 57 13.37 -7.25 5.88
C ASN A 57 14.00 -5.92 5.52
N ALA A 58 14.52 -5.22 6.52
CA ALA A 58 15.06 -3.88 6.36
C ALA A 58 16.19 -3.90 5.33
N ASP A 59 16.95 -5.00 5.25
CA ASP A 59 18.01 -5.18 4.26
C ASP A 59 17.45 -5.19 2.84
N LEU A 60 16.26 -5.76 2.62
CA LEU A 60 15.60 -5.72 1.31
C LEU A 60 15.18 -4.28 0.95
N VAL A 61 14.68 -3.51 1.91
CA VAL A 61 14.32 -2.10 1.69
C VAL A 61 15.56 -1.28 1.35
N TYR A 62 16.66 -1.47 2.08
CA TYR A 62 17.92 -0.78 1.80
C TYR A 62 18.54 -1.21 0.48
N LYS A 63 18.47 -2.50 0.13
CA LYS A 63 18.93 -3.01 -1.15
C LYS A 63 18.16 -2.39 -2.31
N VAL A 64 16.83 -2.37 -2.26
CA VAL A 64 15.99 -1.74 -3.29
C VAL A 64 16.28 -0.24 -3.36
N LYS A 65 16.45 0.43 -2.22
CA LYS A 65 16.87 1.85 -2.17
C LYS A 65 18.20 2.04 -2.91
N ASP A 66 19.22 1.27 -2.59
CA ASP A 66 20.56 1.40 -3.18
C ASP A 66 20.57 1.08 -4.68
N GLU A 67 19.82 0.06 -5.11
CA GLU A 67 19.61 -0.24 -6.53
C GLU A 67 18.95 0.94 -7.26
N LEU A 68 17.90 1.54 -6.68
CA LEU A 68 17.22 2.70 -7.25
C LEU A 68 18.12 3.94 -7.27
N ARG A 69 18.97 4.14 -6.25
CA ARG A 69 19.99 5.21 -6.21
C ARG A 69 21.02 5.05 -7.32
N GLY A 70 21.37 3.81 -7.69
CA GLY A 70 22.29 3.52 -8.79
C GLY A 70 21.86 4.11 -10.15
N TYR A 71 20.57 4.39 -10.34
CA TYR A 71 20.07 5.04 -11.56
C TYR A 71 20.27 6.56 -11.59
N ASN A 72 20.67 7.18 -10.47
CA ASN A 72 20.91 8.64 -10.35
C ASN A 72 19.71 9.51 -10.76
N ILE A 73 18.48 9.01 -10.58
CA ILE A 73 17.24 9.72 -10.91
C ILE A 73 16.86 10.71 -9.81
N TYR A 74 17.09 10.36 -8.56
CA TYR A 74 16.82 11.19 -7.39
C TYR A 74 17.92 11.05 -6.33
N SER A 75 18.12 12.11 -5.55
CA SER A 75 19.16 12.30 -4.53
C SER A 75 18.56 12.46 -3.13
N ASP A 76 19.37 12.43 -2.07
CA ASP A 76 18.88 12.67 -0.72
C ASP A 76 18.27 14.07 -0.57
N ASN A 77 18.85 15.05 -1.28
CA ASN A 77 18.30 16.40 -1.33
C ASN A 77 16.87 16.43 -1.91
N ASP A 78 16.61 15.63 -2.95
CA ASP A 78 15.26 15.52 -3.53
C ASP A 78 14.26 14.92 -2.51
N VAL A 79 14.69 13.90 -1.75
CA VAL A 79 13.86 13.26 -0.72
C VAL A 79 13.58 14.23 0.44
N ILE A 80 14.60 14.93 0.93
CA ILE A 80 14.49 15.89 2.01
C ILE A 80 13.56 17.04 1.60
N ALA A 81 13.71 17.58 0.39
CA ALA A 81 12.87 18.65 -0.13
C ALA A 81 11.40 18.24 -0.23
N LEU A 82 11.13 17.02 -0.73
CA LEU A 82 9.77 16.49 -0.81
C LEU A 82 9.19 16.22 0.59
N ALA A 83 9.97 15.62 1.49
CA ALA A 83 9.56 15.33 2.86
C ALA A 83 9.19 16.61 3.64
N ALA A 84 9.97 17.68 3.46
CA ALA A 84 9.67 18.97 4.08
C ALA A 84 8.27 19.48 3.69
N ILE A 85 7.86 19.33 2.43
CA ILE A 85 6.53 19.77 1.95
C ILE A 85 5.42 18.83 2.43
N CYS A 86 5.66 17.51 2.42
CA CYS A 86 4.65 16.51 2.80
C CYS A 86 4.36 16.48 4.31
N PHE A 87 5.36 16.80 5.14
CA PHE A 87 5.28 16.74 6.59
C PHE A 87 5.24 18.12 7.27
N ASP A 88 5.17 19.23 6.51
CA ASP A 88 4.95 20.55 7.09
C ASP A 88 3.58 20.60 7.79
N ALA A 89 3.60 20.86 9.09
CA ALA A 89 2.39 20.97 9.91
C ALA A 89 1.55 22.21 9.57
N ASN A 90 2.13 23.20 8.90
CA ASN A 90 1.45 24.44 8.49
C ASN A 90 0.83 24.33 7.10
N GLU A 91 1.13 23.28 6.34
CA GLU A 91 0.56 23.04 5.02
C GLU A 91 -0.77 22.27 5.13
N THR A 92 -1.83 22.83 4.55
CA THR A 92 -3.10 22.12 4.41
C THR A 92 -2.94 21.03 3.35
N LYS A 93 -3.03 19.78 3.80
CA LYS A 93 -2.89 18.59 2.94
C LYS A 93 -3.91 18.60 1.81
N GLY A 94 -3.45 18.34 0.58
CA GLY A 94 -4.32 18.18 -0.59
C GLY A 94 -4.78 19.50 -1.22
N THR A 95 -4.09 20.60 -0.94
CA THR A 95 -4.33 21.89 -1.63
C THR A 95 -3.55 21.99 -2.95
N ASP A 96 -4.08 22.76 -3.90
CA ASP A 96 -3.41 23.02 -5.19
C ASP A 96 -2.03 23.66 -5.01
N ALA A 97 -1.87 24.51 -3.99
CA ALA A 97 -0.58 25.13 -3.65
C ALA A 97 0.46 24.09 -3.22
N GLN A 98 0.08 23.14 -2.36
CA GLN A 98 0.95 22.03 -1.94
C GLN A 98 1.33 21.15 -3.15
N MET A 99 0.34 20.81 -3.98
CA MET A 99 0.55 20.02 -5.20
C MET A 99 1.50 20.73 -6.19
N GLY A 100 1.41 22.05 -6.32
CA GLY A 100 2.34 22.84 -7.13
C GLY A 100 3.78 22.78 -6.62
N LYS A 101 3.98 22.84 -5.29
CA LYS A 101 5.32 22.69 -4.67
C LYS A 101 5.88 21.29 -4.86
N ILE A 102 5.05 20.26 -4.69
CA ILE A 102 5.44 18.86 -4.96
C ILE A 102 5.85 18.70 -6.42
N ALA A 103 5.04 19.21 -7.36
CA ALA A 103 5.35 19.17 -8.78
C ALA A 103 6.69 19.85 -9.11
N ALA A 104 6.98 21.01 -8.49
CA ALA A 104 8.24 21.71 -8.67
C ALA A 104 9.46 20.86 -8.28
N VAL A 105 9.37 20.09 -7.19
CA VAL A 105 10.43 19.15 -6.76
C VAL A 105 10.52 17.95 -7.68
N LEU A 106 9.39 17.43 -8.16
CA LEU A 106 9.35 16.23 -9.01
C LEU A 106 9.77 16.49 -10.47
N ASN A 107 9.53 17.69 -11.02
CA ASN A 107 9.86 18.04 -12.40
C ASN A 107 11.31 17.72 -12.82
N PRO A 108 12.36 18.11 -12.06
CA PRO A 108 13.73 17.74 -12.41
C PRO A 108 13.98 16.23 -12.34
N ILE A 109 13.35 15.52 -11.40
CA ILE A 109 13.44 14.05 -11.26
C ILE A 109 12.82 13.37 -12.49
N VAL A 110 11.63 13.80 -12.91
CA VAL A 110 10.94 13.32 -14.10
C VAL A 110 11.76 13.60 -15.36
N SER A 111 12.40 14.77 -15.44
CA SER A 111 13.27 15.12 -16.56
C SER A 111 14.48 14.18 -16.63
N ARG A 112 15.19 13.95 -15.52
CA ARG A 112 16.29 12.98 -15.44
C ARG A 112 15.84 11.58 -15.84
N TYR A 113 14.65 11.16 -15.40
CA TYR A 113 14.10 9.87 -15.76
C TYR A 113 13.80 9.73 -17.26
N ASN A 114 13.22 10.77 -17.87
CA ASN A 114 12.89 10.77 -19.29
C ASN A 114 14.12 10.89 -20.20
N SER A 115 15.22 11.45 -19.70
CA SER A 115 16.50 11.53 -20.43
C SER A 115 17.29 10.23 -20.44
N MET A 116 16.85 9.18 -19.75
CA MET A 116 17.51 7.87 -19.78
C MET A 116 17.11 7.03 -21.00
N GLU A 117 18.03 6.14 -21.38
CA GLU A 117 17.78 5.06 -22.35
C GLU A 117 16.56 4.21 -21.97
N GLU A 118 15.86 3.71 -22.98
CA GLU A 118 14.62 2.95 -22.82
C GLU A 118 14.81 1.69 -21.95
N ASP A 119 15.91 0.97 -22.15
CA ASP A 119 16.28 -0.21 -21.35
C ASP A 119 16.50 0.14 -19.88
N LYS A 120 17.14 1.28 -19.58
CA LYS A 120 17.35 1.75 -18.20
C LYS A 120 16.03 2.14 -17.55
N ARG A 121 15.13 2.80 -18.29
CA ARG A 121 13.77 3.13 -17.82
C ARG A 121 12.92 1.89 -17.58
N TYR A 122 13.08 0.85 -18.39
CA TYR A 122 12.41 -0.43 -18.20
C TYR A 122 12.88 -1.12 -16.92
N ASN A 123 14.20 -1.24 -16.73
CA ASN A 123 14.78 -1.86 -15.54
C ASN A 123 14.43 -1.10 -14.26
N PHE A 124 14.46 0.24 -14.30
CA PHE A 124 14.01 1.06 -13.18
C PHE A 124 12.54 0.79 -12.79
N ARG A 125 11.63 0.74 -13.77
CA ARG A 125 10.20 0.42 -13.53
C ARG A 125 10.00 -1.00 -13.01
N ARG A 126 10.82 -1.95 -13.46
CA ARG A 126 10.78 -3.33 -13.00
C ARG A 126 11.19 -3.46 -11.54
N ASN A 127 12.21 -2.71 -11.10
CA ASN A 127 12.67 -2.73 -9.70
C ASN A 127 11.69 -2.08 -8.71
N LEU A 128 10.69 -1.33 -9.20
CA LEU A 128 9.64 -0.71 -8.38
C LEU A 128 8.39 -1.58 -8.21
N ARG A 129 8.27 -2.70 -8.93
CA ARG A 129 7.12 -3.62 -8.88
C ARG A 129 7.41 -4.79 -7.94
#